data_AF-A0A655WTB2-F1
#
_entry.id   AF-A0A655WTB2-F1
#
_cell.length_a   1.000
_cell.length_b   1.000
_cell.length_c   1.000
_cell.angle_alpha   90.00
_cell.angle_beta   90.00
_cell.angle_gamma   90.00
#
_symmetry.space_group_name_H-M   'P 1'
#
loop_
_entity.id
_entity.type
_entity.pdbx_description
1 polymer ?
#
loop_
_entity_poly.entity_id
_entity_poly.type
_entity_poly.pdbx_seq_one_letter_code
_entity_poly.pdbx_strand_id
1 'polypeptide(L)'
;MRRVPHTYTLANWSLPYAFTIEAGETRNFDIELSIPWNTPVTIGDAKVWLETGLDIALALDPTDKDILTVRPEPMMDGIFSALEAQGLRLRQVECEQAKGFALPFVQEFEFVPTTGPFQGRWREVEIVAYRDPEALQLWFEVDRYQRGASGMLASLLGRGELKRHLTLPARTSPQEAGEQVLAFLDRSC
;
A
#
# COMPACT_ATOMS: atom_id res chain seq x y z
N MET A 1 -9.08 19.42 8.47
CA MET A 1 -9.28 19.30 7.00
C MET A 1 -10.19 18.10 6.76
N ARG A 2 -11.15 18.20 5.82
CA ARG A 2 -12.02 17.07 5.44
C ARG A 2 -11.24 16.16 4.50
N ARG A 3 -11.05 14.88 4.85
CA ARG A 3 -10.53 13.87 3.90
C ARG A 3 -11.53 13.73 2.75
N VAL A 4 -11.04 13.80 1.52
CA VAL A 4 -11.85 13.64 0.31
C VAL A 4 -11.37 12.36 -0.39
N PRO A 5 -12.22 11.35 -0.58
CA PRO A 5 -11.84 10.15 -1.32
C PRO A 5 -11.37 10.52 -2.73
N HIS A 6 -10.29 9.89 -3.18
CA HIS A 6 -9.78 10.04 -4.53
C HIS A 6 -9.56 8.66 -5.15
N THR A 7 -9.94 8.53 -6.41
CA THR A 7 -9.68 7.32 -7.21
C THR A 7 -8.45 7.55 -8.05
N TYR A 8 -7.57 6.55 -8.11
CA TYR A 8 -6.38 6.58 -8.95
C TYR A 8 -6.29 5.31 -9.79
N THR A 9 -6.01 5.47 -11.08
CA THR A 9 -5.83 4.35 -12.02
C THR A 9 -4.43 3.77 -11.87
N LEU A 10 -4.33 2.52 -11.42
CA LEU A 10 -3.04 1.84 -11.20
C LEU A 10 -2.44 1.29 -12.50
N ALA A 11 -3.29 0.70 -13.34
CA ALA A 11 -2.94 0.19 -14.66
C ALA A 11 -4.13 0.44 -15.59
N ASN A 12 -3.87 0.59 -16.89
CA ASN A 12 -4.90 0.70 -17.90
C ASN A 12 -4.54 -0.16 -19.11
N TRP A 13 -5.57 -0.63 -19.79
CA TRP A 13 -5.46 -1.27 -21.09
C TRP A 13 -6.71 -0.93 -21.90
N SER A 14 -6.52 -0.77 -23.20
CA SER A 14 -7.60 -0.49 -24.14
C SER A 14 -7.42 -1.38 -25.36
N LEU A 15 -8.54 -1.79 -25.97
CA LEU A 15 -8.50 -2.43 -27.27
C LEU A 15 -7.76 -1.53 -28.28
N PRO A 16 -6.86 -2.08 -29.11
CA PRO A 16 -6.09 -1.28 -30.05
C PRO A 16 -6.90 -0.85 -31.28
N TYR A 17 -8.17 -1.25 -31.37
CA TYR A 17 -9.05 -0.94 -32.49
C TYR A 17 -10.52 -0.81 -32.05
N ALA A 18 -11.28 -0.05 -32.83
CA ALA A 18 -12.73 0.01 -32.72
C ALA A 18 -13.39 -1.14 -33.50
N PHE A 19 -14.60 -1.52 -33.11
CA PHE A 19 -15.36 -2.56 -33.80
C PHE A 19 -16.87 -2.31 -33.78
N THR A 20 -17.57 -2.92 -34.72
CA THR A 20 -19.05 -3.01 -34.73
C THR A 20 -19.47 -4.36 -34.18
N ILE A 21 -20.51 -4.38 -33.37
CA ILE A 21 -21.14 -5.59 -32.83
C ILE A 21 -22.63 -5.60 -33.19
N GLU A 22 -23.11 -6.71 -33.73
CA GLU A 22 -24.50 -6.87 -34.18
C GLU A 22 -25.42 -7.32 -33.04
N ALA A 23 -26.73 -7.19 -33.25
CA ALA A 23 -27.72 -7.60 -32.25
C ALA A 23 -27.61 -9.10 -31.93
N GLY A 24 -27.35 -9.42 -30.65
CA GLY A 24 -27.17 -10.79 -30.17
C GLY A 24 -25.77 -11.38 -30.43
N GLU A 25 -24.86 -10.64 -31.05
CA GLU A 25 -23.46 -11.05 -31.19
C GLU A 25 -22.75 -11.01 -29.83
N THR A 26 -21.88 -12.00 -29.58
CA THR A 26 -21.01 -12.05 -28.40
C THR A 26 -19.56 -11.96 -28.86
N ARG A 27 -18.78 -11.08 -28.22
CA ARG A 27 -17.33 -11.00 -28.41
C ARG A 27 -16.61 -11.16 -27.09
N ASN A 28 -15.55 -11.95 -27.11
CA ASN A 28 -14.69 -12.20 -25.96
C ASN A 28 -13.31 -11.64 -26.27
N PHE A 29 -12.73 -10.94 -25.30
CA PHE A 29 -11.39 -10.39 -25.38
C PHE A 29 -10.60 -10.87 -24.18
N ASP A 30 -9.55 -11.65 -24.44
CA ASP A 30 -8.63 -12.08 -23.40
C ASP A 30 -7.57 -11.00 -23.20
N ILE A 31 -7.39 -10.56 -21.96
CA ILE A 31 -6.43 -9.54 -21.59
C ILE A 31 -5.54 -10.02 -20.46
N GLU A 32 -4.32 -9.48 -20.42
CA GLU A 32 -3.40 -9.65 -19.31
C GLU A 32 -2.94 -8.27 -18.84
N LEU A 33 -3.08 -8.03 -17.54
CA LEU A 33 -2.66 -6.80 -16.88
C LEU A 33 -1.67 -7.15 -15.78
N SER A 34 -0.46 -6.58 -15.87
CA SER A 34 0.50 -6.68 -14.77
C SER A 34 0.04 -5.79 -13.61
N ILE A 35 -0.07 -6.37 -12.42
CA ILE A 35 -0.38 -5.63 -11.20
C ILE A 35 0.85 -4.80 -10.81
N PRO A 36 0.74 -3.46 -10.68
CA PRO A 36 1.88 -2.63 -10.25
C PRO A 36 2.38 -3.04 -8.86
N TRP A 37 3.70 -3.00 -8.66
CA TRP A 37 4.35 -3.42 -7.41
C TRP A 37 3.77 -2.77 -6.15
N ASN A 38 3.40 -1.49 -6.24
CA ASN A 38 2.88 -0.71 -5.12
C ASN A 38 1.34 -0.62 -5.15
N THR A 39 0.67 -1.62 -5.71
CA THR A 39 -0.78 -1.76 -5.60
C THR A 39 -1.15 -1.88 -4.11
N PRO A 40 -2.09 -1.06 -3.60
CA PRO A 40 -2.45 -1.09 -2.19
C PRO A 40 -2.94 -2.45 -1.74
N VAL A 41 -2.43 -2.91 -0.61
CA VAL A 41 -3.00 -4.03 0.13
C VAL A 41 -4.41 -3.66 0.57
N THR A 42 -5.39 -4.52 0.33
CA THR A 42 -6.78 -4.27 0.70
C THR A 42 -7.02 -4.60 2.18
N ILE A 43 -6.60 -3.68 3.05
CA ILE A 43 -6.84 -3.71 4.49
C ILE A 43 -7.43 -2.35 4.90
N GLY A 44 -8.38 -2.36 5.85
CA GLY A 44 -9.07 -1.16 6.28
C GLY A 44 -9.97 -0.60 5.17
N ASP A 45 -9.79 0.68 4.86
CA ASP A 45 -10.59 1.39 3.85
C ASP A 45 -9.99 1.35 2.44
N ALA A 46 -8.80 0.75 2.27
CA ALA A 46 -8.15 0.62 0.97
C ALA A 46 -8.94 -0.37 0.07
N LYS A 47 -9.36 0.12 -1.10
CA LYS A 47 -10.12 -0.65 -2.10
C LYS A 47 -9.39 -0.64 -3.43
N VAL A 48 -9.28 -1.82 -4.03
CA VAL A 48 -8.77 -2.02 -5.39
C VAL A 48 -9.85 -2.75 -6.18
N TRP A 49 -10.08 -2.34 -7.42
CA TRP A 49 -11.06 -2.95 -8.30
C TRP A 49 -10.57 -2.93 -9.74
N LEU A 50 -11.09 -3.86 -10.55
CA LEU A 50 -11.04 -3.80 -12.00
C LEU A 50 -12.26 -3.03 -12.48
N GLU A 51 -12.05 -2.07 -13.38
CA GLU A 51 -13.13 -1.31 -14.00
C GLU A 51 -13.09 -1.56 -15.50
N THR A 52 -14.17 -2.14 -16.03
CA THR A 52 -14.32 -2.42 -17.46
C THR A 52 -15.34 -1.45 -18.02
N GLY A 53 -14.98 -0.77 -19.11
CA GLY A 53 -15.88 0.14 -19.81
C GLY A 53 -15.85 -0.15 -21.31
N LEU A 54 -16.99 0.07 -21.96
CA LEU A 54 -17.09 0.07 -23.42
C LEU A 54 -17.63 1.43 -23.86
N ASP A 55 -16.83 2.18 -24.60
CA ASP A 55 -17.27 3.43 -25.24
C ASP A 55 -18.14 3.10 -26.45
N ILE A 56 -19.40 3.50 -26.42
CA ILE A 56 -20.36 3.28 -27.49
C ILE A 56 -20.86 4.63 -28.00
N ALA A 57 -20.56 4.92 -29.27
CA ALA A 57 -21.03 6.14 -29.92
C ALA A 57 -22.56 6.29 -29.80
N LEU A 58 -23.00 7.43 -29.23
CA LEU A 58 -24.40 7.82 -29.07
C LEU A 58 -25.22 6.93 -28.13
N ALA A 59 -24.58 6.15 -27.25
CA ALA A 59 -25.26 5.37 -26.20
C ALA A 59 -24.69 5.67 -24.81
N LEU A 60 -25.33 5.14 -23.78
CA LEU A 60 -24.77 5.13 -22.42
C LEU A 60 -23.74 4.00 -22.34
N ASP A 61 -22.49 4.35 -22.03
CA ASP A 61 -21.40 3.38 -21.89
C ASP A 61 -21.70 2.41 -20.75
N PRO A 62 -21.75 1.10 -20.99
CA PRO A 62 -21.81 0.13 -19.91
C PRO A 62 -20.48 0.14 -19.16
N THR A 63 -20.57 0.17 -17.84
CA THR A 63 -19.42 0.06 -16.93
C THR A 63 -19.64 -1.09 -15.96
N ASP A 64 -18.60 -1.85 -15.69
CA ASP A 64 -18.58 -2.92 -14.70
C ASP A 64 -17.44 -2.72 -13.70
N LYS A 65 -17.63 -3.15 -12.45
CA LYS A 65 -16.63 -3.03 -11.38
C LYS A 65 -16.53 -4.32 -10.58
N ASP A 66 -15.37 -4.97 -10.68
CA ASP A 66 -15.03 -6.16 -9.91
C ASP A 66 -14.06 -5.82 -8.78
N ILE A 67 -14.46 -6.02 -7.53
CA ILE A 67 -13.58 -5.78 -6.38
C ILE A 67 -12.48 -6.85 -6.33
N LEU A 68 -11.24 -6.41 -6.18
CA LEU A 68 -10.06 -7.26 -6.02
C LEU A 68 -9.60 -7.26 -4.58
N THR A 69 -9.20 -8.43 -4.07
CA THR A 69 -8.50 -8.56 -2.78
C THR A 69 -7.00 -8.61 -3.04
N VAL A 70 -6.27 -7.60 -2.59
CA VAL A 70 -4.81 -7.52 -2.69
C VAL A 70 -4.23 -7.85 -1.33
N ARG A 71 -3.46 -8.93 -1.26
CA ARG A 71 -2.81 -9.37 -0.02
C ARG A 71 -1.40 -8.78 0.08
N PRO A 72 -0.85 -8.62 1.29
CA PRO A 72 0.56 -8.26 1.45
C PRO A 72 1.45 -9.23 0.68
N GLU A 73 2.52 -8.72 0.06
CA GLU A 73 3.53 -9.60 -0.52
C GLU A 73 4.25 -10.40 0.60
N PRO A 74 4.88 -11.54 0.29
CA PRO A 74 5.45 -12.41 1.32
C PRO A 74 6.40 -11.71 2.30
N MET A 75 7.22 -10.77 1.81
CA MET A 75 8.15 -10.03 2.67
C MET A 75 7.41 -9.12 3.67
N MET A 76 6.38 -8.41 3.20
CA MET A 76 5.53 -7.56 4.02
C MET A 76 4.73 -8.39 5.03
N ASP A 77 4.18 -9.53 4.61
CA ASP A 77 3.46 -10.47 5.48
C ASP A 77 4.35 -11.02 6.61
N GLY A 78 5.61 -11.33 6.29
CA GLY A 78 6.62 -11.74 7.27
C GLY A 78 6.96 -10.65 8.28
N ILE A 79 7.04 -9.39 7.83
CA ILE A 79 7.23 -8.23 8.71
C ILE A 79 6.03 -8.06 9.65
N PHE A 80 4.81 -8.10 9.12
CA PHE A 80 3.59 -7.97 9.92
C PHE A 80 3.49 -9.08 10.96
N SER A 81 3.75 -10.32 10.55
CA SER A 81 3.76 -11.48 11.46
C SER A 81 4.79 -11.33 12.59
N ALA A 82 5.99 -10.83 12.28
CA ALA A 82 7.04 -10.62 13.27
C ALA A 82 6.68 -9.51 14.26
N LEU A 83 6.11 -8.39 13.79
CA LEU A 83 5.62 -7.32 14.65
C LEU A 83 4.48 -7.81 15.55
N GLU A 84 3.55 -8.59 15.00
CA GLU A 84 2.45 -9.19 15.76
C GLU A 84 2.93 -10.16 16.84
N ALA A 85 3.96 -10.95 16.55
CA ALA A 85 4.58 -11.85 17.51
C ALA A 85 5.24 -11.09 18.68
N GLN A 86 5.66 -9.83 18.47
CA GLN A 86 6.17 -8.95 19.52
C GLN A 86 5.08 -8.13 20.23
N GLY A 87 3.80 -8.42 19.97
CA GLY A 87 2.67 -7.80 20.66
C GLY A 87 2.17 -6.50 20.03
N LEU A 88 2.66 -6.13 18.83
CA LEU A 88 2.06 -5.05 18.04
C LEU A 88 0.78 -5.53 17.34
N ARG A 89 -0.13 -4.61 17.08
CA ARG A 89 -1.35 -4.88 16.31
C ARG A 89 -1.56 -3.76 15.32
N LEU A 90 -1.93 -4.13 14.09
CA LEU A 90 -2.31 -3.19 13.06
C LEU A 90 -3.58 -2.45 13.52
N ARG A 91 -3.50 -1.12 13.65
CA ARG A 91 -4.59 -0.25 14.09
C ARG A 91 -5.26 0.42 12.90
N GLN A 92 -4.47 0.95 11.97
CA GLN A 92 -4.96 1.73 10.84
C GLN A 92 -4.12 1.48 9.59
N VAL A 93 -4.76 1.51 8.42
CA VAL A 93 -4.10 1.41 7.11
C VAL A 93 -4.73 2.42 6.17
N GLU A 94 -3.91 3.29 5.59
CA GLU A 94 -4.40 4.39 4.77
C GLU A 94 -3.53 4.61 3.53
N CYS A 95 -4.18 4.97 2.41
CA CYS A 95 -3.49 5.48 1.24
C CYS A 95 -3.43 7.00 1.35
N GLU A 96 -2.22 7.53 1.43
CA GLU A 96 -1.98 8.90 1.84
C GLU A 96 -1.10 9.61 0.78
N GLN A 97 -1.46 10.84 0.42
CA GLN A 97 -0.89 11.54 -0.74
C GLN A 97 0.60 11.84 -0.55
N ALA A 98 1.43 11.40 -1.49
CA ALA A 98 2.89 11.55 -1.39
C ALA A 98 3.49 11.99 -2.73
N LYS A 99 4.66 12.64 -2.64
CA LYS A 99 5.46 13.04 -3.81
C LYS A 99 6.80 12.30 -3.77
N GLY A 100 7.41 12.08 -4.93
CA GLY A 100 8.71 11.41 -5.05
C GLY A 100 8.64 9.88 -5.17
N PHE A 101 7.42 9.32 -5.25
CA PHE A 101 7.17 7.90 -5.50
C PHE A 101 6.56 7.70 -6.89
N ALA A 102 6.55 6.45 -7.38
CA ALA A 102 5.95 6.12 -8.67
C ALA A 102 4.44 6.37 -8.73
N LEU A 103 3.74 6.23 -7.60
CA LEU A 103 2.34 6.60 -7.43
C LEU A 103 2.23 7.92 -6.65
N PRO A 104 1.17 8.73 -6.85
CA PRO A 104 1.00 10.01 -6.13
C PRO A 104 0.52 9.82 -4.69
N PHE A 105 0.65 8.61 -4.15
CA PHE A 105 0.32 8.24 -2.78
C PHE A 105 1.19 7.05 -2.38
N VAL A 106 1.28 6.82 -1.07
CA VAL A 106 1.86 5.61 -0.46
C VAL A 106 0.84 4.98 0.47
N GLN A 107 1.03 3.71 0.78
CA GLN A 107 0.23 3.05 1.81
C GLN A 107 1.00 3.06 3.13
N GLU A 108 0.37 3.63 4.15
CA GLU A 108 0.88 3.69 5.51
C GLU A 108 0.17 2.65 6.37
N PHE A 109 0.95 1.91 7.16
CA PHE A 109 0.50 0.89 8.10
C PHE A 109 0.86 1.33 9.50
N GLU A 110 -0.15 1.52 10.33
CA GLU A 110 0.02 2.02 11.68
C GLU A 110 -0.24 0.89 12.67
N PHE A 111 0.76 0.60 13.49
CA PHE A 111 0.72 -0.43 14.51
C PHE A 111 0.78 0.18 15.90
N VAL A 112 0.06 -0.43 16.84
CA VAL A 112 0.14 -0.08 18.26
C VAL A 112 0.63 -1.26 19.09
N PRO A 113 1.50 -1.05 20.08
CA PRO A 113 1.91 -2.10 21.00
C PRO A 113 0.80 -2.36 22.01
N THR A 114 0.25 -3.57 21.99
CA THR A 114 -0.79 -4.00 22.93
C THR A 114 -0.24 -4.83 24.09
N THR A 115 0.86 -5.55 23.85
CA THR A 115 1.59 -6.37 24.82
C THR A 115 3.08 -6.40 24.44
N GLY A 116 3.89 -7.13 25.21
CA GLY A 116 5.29 -7.39 24.86
C GLY A 116 6.23 -6.22 25.15
N PRO A 117 7.46 -6.24 24.60
CA PRO A 117 8.55 -5.35 24.99
C PRO A 117 8.33 -3.88 24.61
N PHE A 118 7.40 -3.60 23.70
CA PHE A 118 7.12 -2.25 23.20
C PHE A 118 5.96 -1.56 23.92
N GLN A 119 5.17 -2.30 24.72
CA GLN A 119 4.04 -1.75 25.46
C GLN A 119 4.52 -0.70 26.47
N GLY A 120 3.92 0.49 26.42
CA GLY A 120 4.29 1.62 27.28
C GLY A 120 5.59 2.33 26.90
N ARG A 121 6.39 1.77 25.99
CA ARG A 121 7.58 2.41 25.40
C ARG A 121 7.22 3.20 24.14
N TRP A 122 6.36 2.64 23.28
CA TRP A 122 5.85 3.29 22.08
C TRP A 122 4.34 3.46 22.18
N ARG A 123 3.84 4.53 21.56
CA ARG A 123 2.40 4.71 21.38
C ARG A 123 1.95 4.05 20.08
N GLU A 124 2.68 4.31 19.01
CA GLU A 124 2.46 3.74 17.69
C GLU A 124 3.77 3.70 16.89
N VAL A 125 3.80 2.81 15.90
CA VAL A 125 4.78 2.78 14.83
C VAL A 125 4.04 2.81 13.51
N GLU A 126 4.36 3.80 12.70
CA GLU A 126 3.90 3.92 11.33
C GLU A 126 4.99 3.35 10.41
N ILE A 127 4.55 2.60 9.39
CA ILE A 127 5.41 1.97 8.40
C ILE A 127 4.88 2.34 7.01
N VAL A 128 5.72 2.96 6.20
CA VAL A 128 5.48 3.09 4.75
C VAL A 128 6.39 2.11 4.04
N ALA A 129 5.81 1.34 3.13
CA ALA A 129 6.51 0.39 2.31
C ALA A 129 6.47 0.80 0.83
N TYR A 130 7.61 0.67 0.16
CA TYR A 130 7.73 0.86 -1.28
C TYR A 130 8.51 -0.29 -1.90
N ARG A 131 7.89 -0.96 -2.85
CA ARG A 131 8.44 -2.12 -3.56
C ARG A 131 8.90 -1.73 -4.95
N ASP A 132 10.12 -2.12 -5.28
CA ASP A 132 10.65 -2.13 -6.64
C ASP A 132 11.23 -3.54 -6.95
N PRO A 133 11.67 -3.81 -8.19
CA PRO A 133 12.19 -5.14 -8.55
C PRO A 133 13.41 -5.59 -7.76
N GLU A 134 14.18 -4.67 -7.18
CA GLU A 134 15.45 -4.97 -6.50
C GLU A 134 15.30 -5.01 -4.98
N ALA A 135 14.35 -4.29 -4.40
CA ALA A 135 14.21 -4.16 -2.96
C ALA A 135 12.79 -3.80 -2.47
N LEU A 136 12.56 -4.11 -1.19
CA LEU A 136 11.53 -3.49 -0.37
C LEU A 136 12.17 -2.38 0.47
N GLN A 137 11.74 -1.14 0.25
CA GLN A 137 12.16 0.04 1.00
C GLN A 137 11.11 0.35 2.05
N LEU A 138 11.56 0.58 3.28
CA LEU A 138 10.71 0.78 4.45
C LEU A 138 11.13 2.05 5.17
N TRP A 139 10.13 2.88 5.49
CA TRP A 139 10.31 4.03 6.35
C TRP A 139 9.50 3.87 7.61
N PHE A 140 10.06 4.33 8.72
CA PHE A 140 9.48 4.15 10.04
C PHE A 140 9.36 5.47 10.79
N GLU A 141 8.20 5.70 11.37
CA GLU A 141 7.97 6.75 12.35
C GLU A 141 7.50 6.09 13.63
N VAL A 142 8.12 6.44 14.76
CA VAL A 142 7.78 5.88 16.06
C VAL A 142 7.45 7.04 16.98
N ASP A 143 6.18 7.16 17.34
CA ASP A 143 5.72 8.14 18.32
C ASP A 143 5.84 7.57 19.74
N ARG A 144 6.41 8.38 20.62
CA ARG A 144 6.59 8.08 22.05
C ARG A 144 5.86 9.07 22.96
N TYR A 145 5.44 10.23 22.46
CA TYR A 145 4.89 11.32 23.28
C TYR A 145 3.79 12.06 22.52
N GLN A 146 2.76 12.56 23.20
CA GLN A 146 1.65 13.34 22.60
C GLN A 146 2.12 14.62 21.87
N ARG A 147 2.65 14.49 20.65
CA ARG A 147 2.77 15.59 19.69
C ARG A 147 1.79 15.31 18.58
N GLY A 148 0.68 16.04 18.60
CA GLY A 148 -0.41 15.82 17.67
C GLY A 148 -0.02 16.03 16.20
N ALA A 149 -0.73 15.27 15.35
CA ALA A 149 -1.13 15.59 13.98
C ALA A 149 -0.05 15.87 12.92
N SER A 150 1.14 15.30 13.04
CA SER A 150 2.06 15.21 11.90
C SER A 150 2.58 13.78 11.77
N GLY A 151 1.76 12.87 11.27
CA GLY A 151 2.18 11.50 10.94
C GLY A 151 3.28 11.48 9.86
N MET A 152 3.71 10.29 9.46
CA MET A 152 4.88 10.06 8.59
C MET A 152 4.90 10.91 7.33
N LEU A 153 3.76 11.18 6.71
CA LEU A 153 3.70 12.04 5.53
C LEU A 153 4.16 13.48 5.77
N ALA A 154 3.86 14.05 6.92
CA ALA A 154 4.30 15.40 7.23
C ALA A 154 5.83 15.47 7.43
N SER A 155 6.44 14.39 7.94
CA SER A 155 7.89 14.27 8.06
C SER A 155 8.55 14.05 6.68
N LEU A 156 7.94 13.21 5.84
CA LEU A 156 8.26 13.01 4.41
C LEU A 156 8.26 14.31 3.59
N LEU A 157 7.20 15.11 3.69
CA LEU A 157 6.98 16.30 2.85
C LEU A 157 7.64 17.57 3.40
N GLY A 158 7.80 17.69 4.72
CA GLY A 158 8.16 18.95 5.37
C GLY A 158 9.66 19.16 5.61
N ARG A 159 10.46 18.09 5.70
CA ARG A 159 11.86 18.21 6.15
C ARG A 159 12.90 17.45 5.33
N GLY A 160 12.51 16.61 4.38
CA GLY A 160 13.45 15.81 3.60
C GLY A 160 14.29 14.83 4.43
N GLU A 161 13.87 14.51 5.66
CA GLU A 161 14.59 13.65 6.60
C GLU A 161 13.65 12.59 7.16
N LEU A 162 13.37 11.54 6.39
CA LEU A 162 12.99 10.27 6.99
C LEU A 162 14.24 9.65 7.61
N LYS A 163 14.43 9.85 8.91
CA LYS A 163 15.66 9.42 9.60
C LYS A 163 15.77 7.90 9.77
N ARG A 164 14.65 7.17 9.60
CA ARG A 164 14.59 5.72 9.82
C ARG A 164 14.14 5.04 8.54
N HIS A 165 15.11 4.75 7.69
CA HIS A 165 14.93 4.02 6.44
C HIS A 165 15.67 2.68 6.51
N LEU A 166 15.01 1.61 6.08
CA LEU A 166 15.58 0.27 5.93
C LEU A 166 15.31 -0.23 4.51
N THR A 167 16.32 -0.79 3.87
CA THR A 167 16.18 -1.43 2.56
C THR A 167 16.44 -2.92 2.70
N LEU A 168 15.48 -3.73 2.26
CA LEU A 168 15.56 -5.17 2.24
C LEU A 168 15.69 -5.64 0.78
N PRO A 169 16.76 -6.35 0.39
CA PRO A 169 16.89 -6.90 -0.95
C PRO A 169 15.70 -7.78 -1.36
N ALA A 170 15.35 -7.81 -2.64
CA ALA A 170 14.20 -8.57 -3.15
C ALA A 170 14.25 -10.08 -2.84
N ARG A 171 15.45 -10.62 -2.58
CA ARG A 171 15.70 -12.02 -2.21
C ARG A 171 15.54 -12.33 -0.71
N THR A 172 15.31 -11.32 0.13
CA THR A 172 15.16 -11.52 1.58
C THR A 172 13.91 -12.36 1.85
N SER A 173 14.05 -13.41 2.65
CA SER A 173 12.91 -14.26 3.00
C SER A 173 11.94 -13.52 3.94
N PRO A 174 10.66 -13.92 3.99
CA PRO A 174 9.68 -13.34 4.92
C PRO A 174 10.15 -13.33 6.38
N GLN A 175 10.76 -14.43 6.83
CA GLN A 175 11.25 -14.55 8.20
C GLN A 175 12.42 -13.61 8.46
N GLU A 176 13.44 -13.60 7.58
CA GLU A 176 14.58 -12.69 7.70
C GLU A 176 14.16 -11.22 7.63
N ALA A 177 13.13 -10.89 6.84
CA ALA A 177 12.59 -9.54 6.76
C ALA A 177 12.01 -9.10 8.11
N GLY A 178 11.20 -9.95 8.74
CA GLY A 178 10.68 -9.70 10.09
C GLY A 178 11.78 -9.54 11.14
N GLU A 179 12.77 -10.43 11.15
CA GLU A 179 13.92 -10.37 12.06
C GLU A 179 14.73 -9.06 11.88
N GLN A 180 14.99 -8.66 10.64
CA GLN A 180 15.71 -7.42 10.33
C GLN A 180 14.94 -6.18 10.73
N VAL A 181 13.61 -6.14 10.51
CA VAL A 181 12.77 -5.01 10.95
C VAL A 181 12.76 -4.90 12.47
N LEU A 182 12.61 -6.00 13.19
CA LEU A 182 12.64 -5.99 14.66
C LEU A 182 14.00 -5.50 15.19
N ALA A 183 15.10 -6.02 14.63
CA ALA A 183 16.44 -5.58 15.01
C ALA A 183 16.69 -4.10 14.68
N PHE A 184 16.16 -3.62 13.56
CA PHE A 184 16.25 -2.22 13.16
C PHE A 184 15.50 -1.30 14.14
N LEU A 185 14.26 -1.67 14.49
CA LEU A 185 13.43 -0.89 15.41
C LEU A 185 14.00 -0.86 16.83
N ASP A 186 14.58 -1.96 17.33
CA ASP A 186 15.18 -2.00 18.67
C ASP A 186 16.45 -1.15 18.80
N ARG A 187 17.25 -1.04 17.73
CA ARG A 187 18.47 -0.20 17.72
C ARG A 187 18.19 1.28 17.48
N SER A 188 17.15 1.56 16.70
CA SER A 188 16.85 2.91 16.19
C SER A 188 15.82 3.64 17.05
N CYS A 189 15.23 2.94 18.03
CA CYS A 189 14.28 3.49 18.98
C CYS A 189 14.60 3.13 20.43
#